data_AF-A0A7V9D915-F1
#
_entry.id   AF-A0A7V9D915-F1
#
_cell.length_a   1.000
_cell.length_b   1.000
_cell.length_c   1.000
_cell.angle_alpha   90.00
_cell.angle_beta   90.00
_cell.angle_gamma   90.00
#
_symmetry.space_group_name_H-M   'P 1'
#
loop_
_entity.id
_entity.type
_entity.pdbx_description
1 polymer ?
#
loop_
_entity_poly.entity_id
_entity_poly.type
_entity_poly.pdbx_seq_one_letter_code
_entity_poly.pdbx_strand_id
1 'polypeptide(L)'
;MRRAAVARARLWIGAVACAGVVVSHVIAYRLVAPDAPQRAELMGATGHRFFPLVVAAALVALVIGLGDFVTESIAVRRRVLAPGKLFSFAVVRLAALQATGFIVLEALERLAGGEHHFATALLTEPATLFGLALQLLSALTAALILVALRRFIIQIRSPRRRTAHSSVPAGSTRVWRPCLTLVAGDAAPRAPPATV
;
A
#
# COMPACT_ATOMS: atom_id res chain seq x y z
N MET A 1 -18.24 0.53 -9.52
CA MET A 1 -17.50 0.55 -8.23
C MET A 1 -16.06 0.02 -8.31
N ARG A 2 -15.78 -1.15 -8.90
CA ARG A 2 -14.40 -1.72 -8.97
C ARG A 2 -13.37 -0.84 -9.70
N ARG A 3 -13.76 -0.16 -10.79
CA ARG A 3 -12.86 0.74 -11.56
C ARG A 3 -12.41 1.96 -10.73
N ALA A 4 -13.31 2.56 -9.95
CA ALA A 4 -12.98 3.70 -9.10
C ALA A 4 -11.99 3.31 -7.98
N ALA A 5 -12.18 2.16 -7.33
CA ALA A 5 -11.24 1.67 -6.32
C ALA A 5 -9.84 1.41 -6.90
N VAL A 6 -9.76 0.86 -8.12
CA VAL A 6 -8.48 0.65 -8.80
C VAL A 6 -7.82 1.97 -9.20
N ALA A 7 -8.60 2.95 -9.66
CA ALA A 7 -8.08 4.27 -10.02
C ALA A 7 -7.50 5.01 -8.81
N ARG A 8 -8.20 4.98 -7.68
CA ARG A 8 -7.72 5.51 -6.39
C ARG A 8 -6.44 4.83 -5.92
N ALA A 9 -6.42 3.49 -5.96
CA ALA A 9 -5.21 2.72 -5.67
C ALA A 9 -4.02 3.13 -6.53
N ARG A 10 -4.23 3.32 -7.83
CA ARG A 10 -3.17 3.78 -8.75
C ARG A 10 -2.69 5.19 -8.39
N LEU A 11 -3.60 6.09 -8.04
CA LEU A 11 -3.27 7.47 -7.68
C LEU A 11 -2.33 7.51 -6.47
N TRP A 12 -2.73 6.93 -5.34
CA TRP A 12 -1.90 7.01 -4.13
C TRP A 12 -0.62 6.18 -4.25
N ILE A 13 -0.64 5.04 -4.95
CA ILE A 13 0.60 4.27 -5.21
C ILE A 13 1.57 5.08 -6.05
N GLY A 14 1.10 5.68 -7.15
CA GLY A 14 1.94 6.49 -8.02
C GLY A 14 2.55 7.69 -7.28
N ALA A 15 1.73 8.39 -6.50
CA ALA A 15 2.18 9.50 -5.67
C ALA A 15 3.27 9.11 -4.65
N VAL A 16 3.06 8.01 -3.91
CA VAL A 16 4.05 7.51 -2.95
C VAL A 16 5.30 6.98 -3.65
N ALA A 17 5.16 6.38 -4.84
CA ALA A 17 6.31 5.97 -5.65
C ALA A 17 7.15 7.18 -6.07
N CYS A 18 6.54 8.24 -6.62
CA CYS A 18 7.25 9.47 -7.01
C CYS A 18 8.02 10.09 -5.84
N ALA A 19 7.37 10.20 -4.67
CA ALA A 19 8.03 10.69 -3.46
C ALA A 19 9.20 9.80 -3.04
N GLY A 20 9.03 8.47 -3.11
CA GLY A 20 10.08 7.52 -2.79
C GLY A 20 11.28 7.62 -3.72
N VAL A 21 11.08 7.84 -5.03
CA VAL A 21 12.17 8.08 -5.98
C VAL A 21 12.98 9.30 -5.56
N VAL A 22 12.30 10.42 -5.31
CA VAL A 22 12.94 11.68 -4.90
C VAL A 22 13.71 11.52 -3.60
N VAL A 23 13.10 10.92 -2.58
CA VAL A 23 13.73 10.72 -1.27
C VAL A 23 14.99 9.85 -1.40
N SER A 24 14.91 8.72 -2.09
CA SER A 24 16.06 7.85 -2.32
C SER A 24 17.17 8.54 -3.10
N HIS A 25 16.81 9.33 -4.12
CA HIS A 25 17.76 10.09 -4.93
C HIS A 25 18.51 11.13 -4.09
N VAL A 26 17.78 11.89 -3.26
CA VAL A 26 18.37 12.87 -2.34
C VAL A 26 19.30 12.18 -1.33
N ILE A 27 18.91 11.03 -0.80
CA ILE A 27 19.73 10.25 0.13
C ILE A 27 21.02 9.78 -0.58
N ALA A 28 20.93 9.25 -1.79
CA ALA A 28 22.08 8.82 -2.57
C ALA A 28 23.10 9.97 -2.75
N TYR A 29 22.63 11.14 -3.17
CA TYR A 29 23.49 12.32 -3.33
C TYR A 29 24.14 12.79 -2.02
N ARG A 30 23.42 12.71 -0.89
CA ARG A 30 23.99 13.06 0.42
C ARG A 30 25.02 12.05 0.91
N LEU A 31 24.90 10.78 0.52
CA LEU A 31 25.87 9.75 0.86
C LEU A 31 27.12 9.85 -0.01
N VAL A 32 26.97 10.17 -1.30
CA VAL A 32 28.09 10.34 -2.24
C VAL A 32 28.83 11.66 -2.02
N ALA A 33 28.09 12.75 -1.78
CA ALA A 33 28.64 14.09 -1.52
C ALA A 33 28.02 14.68 -0.24
N PRO A 34 28.60 14.37 0.93
CA PRO A 34 28.11 14.87 2.22
C PRO A 34 28.15 16.39 2.30
N ASP A 35 29.22 17.00 1.77
CA ASP A 35 29.45 18.44 1.81
C ASP A 35 28.49 19.20 0.88
N ALA A 36 27.82 20.22 1.43
CA ALA A 36 26.85 21.02 0.69
C ALA A 36 27.41 21.73 -0.57
N PRO A 37 28.59 22.38 -0.53
CA PRO A 37 29.16 23.00 -1.73
C PRO A 37 29.54 21.96 -2.79
N GLN A 38 30.16 20.85 -2.37
CA GLN A 38 30.52 19.75 -3.27
C GLN A 38 29.28 19.14 -3.94
N ARG A 39 28.19 18.96 -3.19
CA ARG A 39 26.92 18.47 -3.74
C ARG A 39 26.27 19.46 -4.71
N ALA A 40 26.35 20.76 -4.45
CA ALA A 40 25.82 21.78 -5.36
C ALA A 40 26.62 21.81 -6.68
N GLU A 41 27.94 21.67 -6.62
CA GLU A 41 28.81 21.53 -7.78
C GLU A 41 28.50 20.25 -8.56
N LEU A 42 28.39 19.11 -7.88
CA LEU A 42 27.99 17.83 -8.48
C LEU A 42 26.63 17.94 -9.19
N MET A 43 25.60 18.45 -8.51
CA MET A 43 24.26 18.64 -9.10
C MET A 43 24.27 19.61 -10.29
N GLY A 44 25.15 20.62 -10.28
CA GLY A 44 25.36 21.52 -11.42
C GLY A 44 25.99 20.79 -12.61
N ALA A 45 27.00 19.97 -12.36
CA ALA A 45 27.71 19.20 -13.37
C ALA A 45 26.86 18.06 -13.97
N THR A 46 25.98 17.44 -13.17
CA THR A 46 25.14 16.30 -13.59
C THR A 46 23.78 16.71 -14.16
N GLY A 47 23.55 18.01 -14.39
CA GLY A 47 22.35 18.49 -15.10
C GLY A 47 21.08 18.60 -14.26
N HIS A 48 21.17 18.59 -12.92
CA HIS A 48 20.03 18.64 -11.98
C HIS A 48 19.31 20.00 -11.89
N ARG A 49 19.43 20.89 -12.89
CA ARG A 49 18.84 22.24 -12.83
C ARG A 49 17.33 22.23 -12.55
N PHE A 50 16.63 21.18 -13.01
CA PHE A 50 15.18 21.03 -12.87
C PHE A 50 14.78 20.15 -11.67
N PHE A 51 15.75 19.61 -10.92
CA PHE A 51 15.47 18.72 -9.81
C PHE A 51 14.59 19.36 -8.71
N PRO A 52 14.74 20.65 -8.35
CA PRO A 52 13.82 21.30 -7.42
C PRO A 52 12.35 21.29 -7.89
N LEU A 53 12.11 21.41 -9.20
CA LEU A 53 10.76 21.33 -9.77
C LEU A 53 10.20 19.90 -9.66
N VAL A 54 11.04 18.88 -9.91
CA VAL A 54 10.67 17.47 -9.74
C VAL A 54 10.31 17.19 -8.28
N VAL A 55 11.09 17.70 -7.33
CA VAL A 55 10.81 17.60 -5.89
C VAL A 55 9.47 18.24 -5.56
N ALA A 56 9.22 19.47 -6.02
CA ALA A 56 7.97 20.18 -5.77
C ALA A 56 6.75 19.41 -6.33
N ALA A 57 6.85 18.93 -7.58
CA ALA A 57 5.79 18.14 -8.21
C ALA A 57 5.52 16.83 -7.45
N ALA A 58 6.57 16.13 -7.02
CA ALA A 58 6.46 14.91 -6.23
C ALA A 58 5.81 15.16 -4.86
N LEU A 59 6.12 16.29 -4.20
CA LEU A 59 5.49 16.67 -2.94
C LEU A 59 3.99 16.97 -3.11
N VAL A 60 3.61 17.71 -4.15
CA VAL A 60 2.19 17.97 -4.46
C VAL A 60 1.44 16.66 -4.74
N ALA A 61 2.02 15.80 -5.57
CA ALA A 61 1.45 14.48 -5.87
C ALA A 61 1.30 13.64 -4.59
N LEU A 62 2.31 13.64 -3.71
CA LEU A 62 2.29 12.93 -2.44
C LEU A 62 1.15 13.39 -1.53
N VAL A 63 0.96 14.71 -1.38
CA VAL A 63 -0.12 15.27 -0.55
C VAL A 63 -1.48 14.81 -1.08
N ILE A 64 -1.70 14.90 -2.40
CA ILE A 64 -2.96 14.47 -3.04
C ILE A 64 -3.16 12.97 -2.85
N GLY A 65 -2.14 12.15 -3.11
CA GLY A 65 -2.19 10.70 -2.99
C GLY A 65 -2.42 10.22 -1.56
N LEU A 66 -1.74 10.81 -0.57
CA LEU A 66 -1.98 10.48 0.84
C LEU A 66 -3.37 10.91 1.29
N GLY A 67 -3.87 12.06 0.85
CA GLY A 67 -5.26 12.47 1.08
C GLY A 67 -6.26 11.45 0.52
N ASP A 68 -6.05 10.97 -0.70
CA ASP A 68 -6.87 9.92 -1.29
C ASP A 68 -6.78 8.60 -0.50
N PHE A 69 -5.58 8.18 -0.11
CA PHE A 69 -5.38 6.97 0.70
C PHE A 69 -6.08 7.05 2.06
N VAL A 70 -6.02 8.20 2.73
CA VAL A 70 -6.68 8.44 4.02
C VAL A 70 -8.19 8.40 3.85
N THR A 71 -8.73 9.12 2.86
CA THR A 71 -10.18 9.12 2.60
C THR A 71 -10.70 7.73 2.19
N GLU A 72 -9.91 6.95 1.43
CA GLU A 72 -10.22 5.55 1.11
C GLU A 72 -10.25 4.70 2.38
N SER A 73 -9.22 4.84 3.23
CA SER A 73 -9.10 4.11 4.50
C SER A 73 -10.25 4.43 5.47
N ILE A 74 -10.75 5.66 5.44
CA ILE A 74 -11.92 6.12 6.19
C ILE A 74 -13.23 5.55 5.61
N ALA A 75 -13.38 5.50 4.29
CA ALA A 75 -14.62 5.07 3.64
C ALA A 75 -14.87 3.55 3.76
N VAL A 76 -13.82 2.73 3.75
CA VAL A 76 -13.94 1.26 3.77
C VAL A 76 -14.19 0.74 5.20
N ARG A 77 -15.45 0.77 5.65
CA ARG A 77 -15.86 0.35 7.01
C ARG A 77 -15.81 -1.15 7.31
N ARG A 78 -15.73 -2.07 6.32
CA ARG A 78 -15.95 -3.52 6.59
C ARG A 78 -15.09 -4.54 5.84
N ARG A 79 -14.24 -4.14 4.88
CA ARG A 79 -13.25 -5.04 4.28
C ARG A 79 -11.85 -4.50 4.54
N VAL A 80 -11.37 -4.70 5.76
CA VAL A 80 -9.96 -4.45 6.09
C VAL A 80 -9.17 -5.47 5.28
N LEU A 81 -8.45 -5.01 4.24
CA LEU A 81 -7.39 -5.86 3.69
C LEU A 81 -6.46 -6.20 4.85
N ALA A 82 -6.22 -7.50 5.06
CA ALA A 82 -5.27 -7.93 6.06
C ALA A 82 -3.95 -7.15 5.88
N PRO A 83 -3.31 -6.68 6.97
CA PRO A 83 -2.10 -5.87 6.87
C PRO A 83 -1.03 -6.45 5.94
N GLY A 84 -0.83 -7.78 5.98
CA GLY A 84 0.08 -8.48 5.07
C GLY A 84 -0.30 -8.37 3.59
N LYS A 85 -1.59 -8.40 3.25
CA LYS A 85 -2.06 -8.23 1.86
C LYS A 85 -1.80 -6.81 1.36
N LEU A 86 -2.02 -5.79 2.19
CA LEU A 86 -1.70 -4.41 1.83
C LEU A 86 -0.20 -4.22 1.66
N PHE A 87 0.59 -4.76 2.59
CA PHE A 87 2.05 -4.70 2.53
C PHE A 87 2.58 -5.31 1.23
N SER A 88 2.26 -6.58 0.95
CA SER A 88 2.72 -7.26 -0.26
C SER A 88 2.23 -6.56 -1.53
N PHE A 89 0.99 -6.06 -1.53
CA PHE A 89 0.45 -5.29 -2.65
C PHE A 89 1.22 -3.99 -2.90
N ALA A 90 1.56 -3.26 -1.83
CA ALA A 90 2.26 -1.98 -1.89
C ALA A 90 3.74 -2.18 -2.24
N VAL A 91 4.48 -3.04 -1.55
CA VAL A 91 5.92 -3.27 -1.78
C VAL A 91 6.20 -3.60 -3.24
N VAL A 92 5.48 -4.57 -3.82
CA VAL A 92 5.73 -5.01 -5.20
C VAL A 92 5.54 -3.86 -6.20
N ARG A 93 4.48 -3.06 -6.02
CA ARG A 93 4.17 -1.96 -6.94
C ARG A 93 5.08 -0.76 -6.73
N LEU A 94 5.35 -0.41 -5.49
CA LEU A 94 6.25 0.68 -5.14
C LEU A 94 7.67 0.35 -5.62
N ALA A 95 8.18 -0.86 -5.37
CA ALA A 95 9.49 -1.27 -5.86
C ALA A 95 9.58 -1.21 -7.39
N ALA A 96 8.58 -1.75 -8.10
CA ALA A 96 8.56 -1.70 -9.56
C ALA A 96 8.50 -0.26 -10.10
N LEU A 97 7.60 0.59 -9.58
CA LEU A 97 7.45 1.97 -10.03
C LEU A 97 8.64 2.84 -9.65
N GLN A 98 9.21 2.66 -8.45
CA GLN A 98 10.36 3.42 -7.99
C GLN A 98 11.62 3.02 -8.76
N ALA A 99 11.86 1.73 -8.98
CA ALA A 99 12.95 1.25 -9.83
C ALA A 99 12.83 1.80 -11.25
N THR A 100 11.65 1.69 -11.85
CA THR A 100 11.40 2.21 -13.20
C THR A 100 11.57 3.73 -13.26
N GLY A 101 10.98 4.45 -12.30
CA GLY A 101 11.05 5.91 -12.22
C GLY A 101 12.47 6.40 -12.01
N PHE A 102 13.27 5.70 -11.21
CA PHE A 102 14.69 5.99 -11.02
C PHE A 102 15.49 5.78 -12.29
N ILE A 103 15.31 4.65 -12.99
CA ILE A 103 15.96 4.38 -14.28
C ILE A 103 15.61 5.45 -15.32
N VAL A 104 14.33 5.85 -15.39
CA VAL A 104 13.87 6.91 -16.30
C VAL A 104 14.50 8.24 -15.92
N LEU A 105 14.55 8.59 -14.64
CA LEU A 105 15.17 9.83 -14.17
C LEU A 105 16.65 9.88 -14.53
N GLU A 106 17.41 8.84 -14.20
CA GLU A 106 18.83 8.71 -14.52
C GLU A 106 19.09 8.79 -16.04
N ALA A 107 18.26 8.11 -16.84
CA ALA A 107 18.35 8.15 -18.30
C ALA A 107 18.09 9.56 -18.87
N LEU A 108 17.08 10.27 -18.34
CA LEU A 108 16.78 11.63 -18.75
C LEU A 108 17.90 12.60 -18.36
N GLU A 109 18.51 12.41 -17.20
CA GLU A 109 19.65 13.21 -16.74
C GLU A 109 20.86 13.03 -17.66
N ARG A 110 21.19 11.79 -18.03
CA ARG A 110 22.29 11.50 -18.97
C ARG A 110 22.05 12.02 -20.38
N LEU A 111 20.82 11.88 -20.88
CA LEU A 111 20.42 12.48 -22.16
C LEU A 111 20.56 14.00 -22.13
N ALA A 112 20.14 14.65 -21.04
CA ALA A 112 20.27 16.09 -20.87
C ALA A 112 21.74 16.54 -20.72
N GLY A 113 22.61 15.67 -20.19
CA GLY A 113 24.06 15.84 -20.14
C GLY A 113 24.79 15.58 -21.46
N GLY A 114 24.08 15.16 -22.52
CA GLY A 114 24.66 14.89 -23.85
C GLY A 114 25.22 13.48 -24.02
N GLU A 115 25.01 12.59 -23.05
CA GLU A 115 25.33 11.17 -23.23
C GLU A 115 24.22 10.48 -24.04
N HIS A 116 24.57 9.91 -25.20
CA HIS A 116 23.61 9.23 -26.07
C HIS A 116 23.75 7.69 -26.08
N HIS A 117 24.82 7.16 -25.48
CA HIS A 117 25.15 5.72 -25.44
C HIS A 117 25.32 5.19 -24.01
N PHE A 118 24.42 5.55 -23.10
CA PHE A 118 24.52 5.20 -21.68
C PHE A 118 23.75 3.93 -21.27
N ALA A 119 23.02 3.29 -22.19
CA ALA A 119 22.07 2.22 -21.83
C ALA A 119 22.72 1.03 -21.08
N THR A 120 23.94 0.65 -21.48
CA THR A 120 24.71 -0.42 -20.82
C THR A 120 25.33 0.06 -19.51
N ALA A 121 25.89 1.26 -19.49
CA ALA A 121 26.49 1.88 -18.30
C ALA A 121 25.46 2.07 -17.17
N LEU A 122 24.21 2.38 -17.52
CA LEU A 122 23.14 2.64 -16.56
C LEU A 122 22.85 1.44 -15.65
N LEU A 123 23.10 0.20 -16.09
CA LEU A 123 22.87 -0.99 -15.27
C LEU A 123 24.13 -1.60 -14.65
N THR A 124 25.31 -1.09 -15.01
CA THR A 124 26.60 -1.59 -14.52
C THR A 124 27.32 -0.62 -13.60
N GLU A 125 26.97 0.67 -13.64
CA GLU A 125 27.57 1.66 -12.79
C GLU A 125 27.21 1.45 -11.32
N PRO A 126 28.22 1.41 -10.41
CA PRO A 126 27.99 1.20 -8.99
C PRO A 126 27.03 2.22 -8.37
N ALA A 127 27.07 3.48 -8.82
CA ALA A 127 26.17 4.53 -8.34
C ALA A 127 24.70 4.22 -8.67
N THR A 128 24.42 3.75 -9.88
CA THR A 128 23.07 3.38 -10.30
C THR A 128 22.57 2.14 -9.57
N LEU A 129 23.44 1.14 -9.34
CA LEU A 129 23.12 -0.04 -8.54
C LEU A 129 22.78 0.34 -7.08
N PHE A 130 23.55 1.27 -6.50
CA PHE A 130 23.29 1.80 -5.16
C PHE A 130 21.97 2.56 -5.09
N GLY A 131 21.69 3.41 -6.09
CA GLY A 131 20.41 4.11 -6.22
C GLY A 131 19.22 3.14 -6.32
N LEU A 132 19.36 2.07 -7.10
CA LEU A 132 18.34 1.03 -7.24
C LEU A 132 18.10 0.28 -5.92
N ALA A 133 19.15 -0.02 -5.16
CA ALA A 133 19.03 -0.63 -3.84
C ALA A 133 18.29 0.28 -2.85
N LEU A 134 18.56 1.59 -2.89
CA LEU A 134 17.82 2.57 -2.11
C LEU A 134 16.34 2.66 -2.50
N GLN A 135 15.99 2.47 -3.78
CA GLN A 135 14.58 2.39 -4.19
C GLN A 135 13.87 1.20 -3.53
N LEU A 136 14.52 0.03 -3.45
CA LEU A 136 13.91 -1.12 -2.76
C LEU A 136 13.69 -0.83 -1.27
N LEU A 137 14.68 -0.23 -0.60
CA LEU A 137 14.56 0.16 0.81
C LEU A 137 13.45 1.20 1.05
N SER A 138 13.33 2.17 0.14
CA SER A 138 12.30 3.20 0.15
C SER A 138 10.91 2.59 -0.05
N ALA A 139 10.74 1.67 -0.99
CA ALA A 139 9.50 0.94 -1.21
C ALA A 139 9.06 0.12 0.00
N LEU A 140 9.99 -0.57 0.66
CA LEU A 140 9.73 -1.32 1.89
C LEU A 140 9.27 -0.38 3.02
N THR A 141 10.03 0.69 3.25
CA THR A 141 9.72 1.71 4.27
C THR A 141 8.36 2.35 4.03
N ALA A 142 8.07 2.76 2.79
CA ALA A 142 6.79 3.35 2.42
C ALA A 142 5.62 2.38 2.62
N ALA A 143 5.78 1.11 2.25
CA ALA A 143 4.74 0.10 2.49
C ALA A 143 4.48 -0.12 3.99
N LEU A 144 5.52 -0.14 4.83
CA LEU A 144 5.37 -0.21 6.29
C LEU A 144 4.61 1.02 6.82
N ILE A 145 4.97 2.22 6.37
CA ILE A 145 4.30 3.47 6.76
C ILE A 145 2.82 3.43 6.36
N LEU A 146 2.48 3.00 5.15
CA LEU A 146 1.09 2.90 4.70
C LEU A 146 0.28 1.91 5.54
N VAL A 147 0.87 0.77 5.90
CA VAL A 147 0.22 -0.21 6.79
C VAL A 147 0.02 0.37 8.18
N ALA A 148 1.03 1.03 8.74
CA ALA A 148 0.97 1.67 10.05
C ALA A 148 -0.09 2.78 10.07
N LEU A 149 -0.09 3.65 9.06
CA LEU A 149 -1.06 4.73 8.90
C LEU A 149 -2.49 4.19 8.81
N ARG A 150 -2.73 3.15 8.00
CA ARG A 150 -4.07 2.54 7.92
C ARG A 150 -4.49 1.92 9.24
N ARG A 151 -3.59 1.24 9.95
CA ARG A 151 -3.86 0.69 11.29
C ARG A 151 -4.23 1.80 12.27
N PHE A 152 -3.48 2.89 12.28
CA PHE A 152 -3.72 4.06 13.12
C PHE A 152 -5.10 4.69 12.85
N ILE A 153 -5.45 4.89 11.57
CA ILE A 153 -6.78 5.39 11.17
C ILE A 153 -7.89 4.46 11.69
N ILE A 154 -7.73 3.14 11.55
CA ILE A 154 -8.72 2.17 12.04
C ILE A 154 -8.82 2.19 13.57
N GLN A 155 -7.70 2.28 14.28
CA GLN A 155 -7.66 2.31 15.74
C GLN A 155 -8.41 3.53 16.30
N ILE A 156 -8.14 4.74 15.79
CA ILE A 156 -8.81 5.97 16.24
C ILE A 156 -10.33 5.91 15.99
N ARG A 157 -10.74 5.24 14.91
CA ARG A 157 -12.16 5.12 14.53
C ARG A 157 -12.88 3.94 15.15
N SER A 158 -12.16 2.98 15.72
CA SER A 158 -12.80 1.89 16.43
C SER A 158 -13.58 2.52 17.58
N PRO A 159 -14.92 2.33 17.67
CA PRO A 159 -15.64 2.75 18.86
C PRO A 159 -14.94 2.03 20.01
N ARG A 160 -14.35 2.80 20.93
CA ARG A 160 -13.71 2.30 22.15
C ARG A 160 -14.69 1.27 22.66
N ARG A 161 -14.36 -0.03 22.56
CA ARG A 161 -15.23 -1.07 23.08
C ARG A 161 -15.37 -0.68 24.53
N ARG A 162 -16.51 -0.11 24.92
CA ARG A 162 -16.92 -0.13 26.31
C ARG A 162 -16.85 -1.62 26.59
N THR A 163 -15.86 -2.01 27.36
CA THR A 163 -15.88 -3.26 28.09
C THR A 163 -17.22 -3.20 28.82
N ALA A 164 -18.25 -3.76 28.18
CA ALA A 164 -19.36 -4.28 28.93
C ALA A 164 -18.65 -5.28 29.84
N HIS A 165 -18.44 -4.86 31.09
CA HIS A 165 -18.32 -5.80 32.17
C HIS A 165 -19.57 -6.66 32.03
N SER A 166 -19.43 -7.81 31.36
CA SER A 166 -20.33 -8.92 31.59
C SER A 166 -20.10 -9.24 33.05
N SER A 167 -20.87 -8.60 33.92
CA SER A 167 -21.22 -9.14 35.21
C SER A 167 -21.77 -10.53 34.91
N VAL A 168 -20.91 -11.53 35.06
CA VAL A 168 -21.26 -12.93 35.05
C VAL A 168 -22.30 -13.10 36.16
N PRO A 169 -23.56 -13.43 35.87
CA PRO A 169 -24.42 -13.96 36.90
C PRO A 169 -23.85 -15.33 37.25
N ALA A 170 -23.44 -15.49 38.50
CA ALA A 170 -23.11 -16.79 39.05
C ALA A 170 -24.30 -17.74 38.86
N GLY A 171 -24.04 -18.88 38.22
CA GLY A 171 -24.82 -20.11 38.33
C GLY A 171 -26.25 -20.12 37.79
N SER A 172 -26.48 -20.84 36.67
CA SER A 172 -27.64 -21.75 36.58
C SER A 172 -27.45 -22.74 35.42
N THR A 173 -27.22 -24.00 35.79
CA THR A 173 -27.65 -25.24 35.12
C THR A 173 -27.77 -25.28 33.59
N ARG A 174 -26.88 -26.07 32.95
CA ARG A 174 -27.11 -26.59 31.60
C ARG A 174 -28.36 -27.47 31.61
N VAL A 175 -29.46 -26.96 31.08
CA VAL A 175 -30.58 -27.81 30.65
C VAL A 175 -30.25 -28.33 29.26
N TRP A 176 -29.86 -29.60 29.19
CA TRP A 176 -29.74 -30.34 27.94
C TRP A 176 -31.15 -30.52 27.37
N ARG A 177 -31.44 -29.94 26.20
CA ARG A 177 -32.71 -30.13 25.50
C ARG A 177 -32.52 -31.14 24.37
N PRO A 178 -33.00 -32.39 24.50
CA PRO A 178 -33.03 -33.30 23.36
C PRO A 178 -34.08 -32.81 22.37
N CYS A 179 -33.70 -32.69 21.10
CA CYS A 179 -34.61 -32.38 20.01
C CYS A 179 -35.29 -33.69 19.57
N LEU A 180 -36.54 -33.89 19.96
CA LEU A 180 -37.37 -34.99 19.45
C LEU A 180 -37.84 -34.61 18.04
N THR A 181 -37.25 -35.26 17.04
CA THR A 181 -37.69 -35.17 15.65
C THR A 181 -38.94 -36.04 15.49
N LEU A 182 -40.13 -35.42 15.60
CA LEU A 182 -41.40 -36.07 15.31
C LEU A 182 -41.55 -36.20 13.79
N VAL A 183 -41.28 -37.40 13.26
CA VAL A 183 -41.68 -37.80 11.91
C VAL A 183 -43.15 -38.20 11.96
N ALA A 184 -44.04 -37.23 11.77
CA ALA A 184 -45.45 -37.48 11.52
C ALA A 184 -45.62 -37.86 10.04
N GLY A 185 -45.74 -39.16 9.77
CA GLY A 185 -46.12 -39.66 8.45
C GLY A 185 -47.64 -39.68 8.30
N ASP A 186 -48.13 -39.19 7.16
CA ASP A 186 -49.54 -39.21 6.76
C ASP A 186 -50.02 -40.65 6.54
N ALA A 187 -50.49 -41.29 7.61
CA ALA A 187 -51.25 -42.53 7.54
C ALA A 187 -52.73 -42.19 7.29
N ALA A 188 -53.07 -41.88 6.04
CA ALA A 188 -54.47 -41.83 5.61
C ALA A 188 -55.06 -43.27 5.60
N PRO A 189 -56.21 -43.54 6.26
CA PRO A 189 -56.81 -44.86 6.26
C PRO A 189 -57.41 -45.18 4.88
N ARG A 190 -56.96 -46.29 4.27
CA ARG A 190 -57.59 -46.89 3.08
C ARG A 190 -58.93 -47.52 3.46
N ALA A 191 -59.99 -47.22 2.72
CA ALA A 191 -61.27 -47.89 2.84
C ALA A 191 -61.20 -49.34 2.32
N PRO A 192 -61.99 -50.27 2.89
CA PRO A 192 -61.98 -51.69 2.49
C PRO A 192 -62.67 -51.91 1.12
N PRO A 193 -62.31 -52.98 0.39
CA PRO A 193 -62.87 -53.29 -0.92
C PRO A 193 -64.33 -53.74 -0.83
N ALA A 194 -65.15 -53.27 -1.77
CA ALA A 194 -66.53 -53.70 -1.93
C ALA A 194 -66.59 -55.07 -2.63
N THR A 195 -67.33 -56.01 -2.04
CA THR A 195 -67.63 -57.34 -2.61
C THR A 195 -68.85 -57.27 -3.52
N VAL A 196 -68.70 -57.70 -4.78
CA VAL A 196 -69.66 -58.54 -5.54
C VAL A 196 -68.84 -59.46 -6.45
#